data_AF-A0A7J4PXW0-F1
#
_entry.id   AF-A0A7J4PXW0-F1
#
_cell.length_a   1.000
_cell.length_b   1.000
_cell.length_c   1.000
_cell.angle_alpha   90.00
_cell.angle_beta   90.00
_cell.angle_gamma   90.00
#
_symmetry.space_group_name_H-M   'P 1'
#
loop_
_entity.id
_entity.type
_entity.pdbx_description
1 polymer ?
#
loop_
_entity_poly.entity_id
_entity_poly.type
_entity_poly.pdbx_seq_one_letter_code
_entity_poly.pdbx_strand_id
1 'polypeptide(L)'
;MPIAGPFYFLKGSEGNVSLPAMKEKKSNPAVYWSKRLGLDLTMPEGNSMEPTYNHRDNEIDPEVVHNRILNLEKESDESHVVACPYCDEHLSIESPFDVANVCPYCDSEFEYEP
;
A
#
# COMPACT_ATOMS: atom_id res chain seq x y z
N MET A 1 -2.26 -12.90 -14.38
CA MET A 1 -1.29 -13.97 -14.00
C MET A 1 -1.03 -13.78 -12.52
N PRO A 2 -1.16 -14.79 -11.63
CA PRO A 2 -0.82 -14.54 -10.24
C PRO A 2 0.70 -14.30 -10.21
N ILE A 3 1.09 -13.10 -9.82
CA ILE A 3 2.49 -12.69 -9.74
C ILE A 3 3.09 -13.44 -8.55
N ALA A 4 3.47 -14.70 -8.78
CA ALA A 4 4.28 -15.47 -7.85
C ALA A 4 5.72 -14.91 -7.90
N GLY A 5 5.90 -13.71 -7.37
CA GLY A 5 7.21 -13.22 -6.98
C GLY A 5 7.76 -14.05 -5.81
N PRO A 6 8.94 -13.72 -5.26
CA PRO A 6 9.50 -14.37 -4.08
C PRO A 6 8.73 -13.99 -2.80
N PHE A 7 7.40 -13.90 -2.87
CA PHE A 7 6.53 -13.37 -1.82
C PHE A 7 5.48 -14.43 -1.46
N TYR A 8 5.08 -14.45 -0.19
CA TYR A 8 3.96 -15.22 0.33
C TYR A 8 2.72 -14.35 0.37
N PHE A 9 1.64 -14.87 -0.19
CA PHE A 9 0.30 -14.35 0.04
C PHE A 9 -0.20 -14.89 1.36
N LEU A 10 -0.65 -14.02 2.25
CA LEU A 10 -1.20 -14.36 3.56
C LEU A 10 -2.54 -13.64 3.74
N LYS A 11 -3.46 -14.24 4.48
CA LYS A 11 -4.78 -13.67 4.79
C LYS A 11 -4.85 -13.33 6.29
N GLY A 12 -5.26 -12.11 6.62
CA GLY A 12 -5.57 -11.69 7.98
C GLY A 12 -6.98 -11.12 8.11
N SER A 13 -7.35 -10.66 9.31
CA SER A 13 -8.62 -9.96 9.57
C SER A 13 -8.75 -8.67 8.74
N GLU A 14 -7.62 -8.04 8.42
CA GLU A 14 -7.51 -6.73 7.76
C GLU A 14 -7.25 -6.84 6.24
N GLY A 15 -7.28 -8.05 5.67
CA GLY A 15 -7.11 -8.27 4.23
C GLY A 15 -5.97 -9.22 3.85
N ASN A 16 -5.75 -9.35 2.55
CA ASN A 16 -4.74 -10.23 1.99
C ASN A 16 -3.44 -9.47 1.75
N VAL A 17 -2.30 -9.99 2.20
CA VAL A 17 -1.01 -9.31 2.15
C VAL A 17 0.01 -10.15 1.42
N SER A 18 0.84 -9.52 0.58
CA SER A 18 2.00 -10.13 -0.07
C SER A 18 3.27 -9.72 0.66
N LEU A 19 3.98 -10.67 1.27
CA LEU A 19 5.18 -10.43 2.08
C LEU A 19 6.39 -11.24 1.60
N PRO A 20 7.64 -10.72 1.68
CA PRO A 20 8.87 -11.40 1.33
C PRO A 20 8.96 -12.85 1.80
N ALA A 21 9.51 -13.67 0.92
CA ALA A 21 9.90 -15.01 1.27
C ALA A 21 11.00 -14.96 2.33
N MET A 22 10.82 -15.77 3.35
CA MET A 22 11.83 -15.93 4.39
C MET A 22 13.02 -16.70 3.82
N LYS A 23 14.22 -16.26 4.16
CA LYS A 23 15.45 -17.00 3.88
C LYS A 23 15.51 -18.31 4.67
N GLU A 24 14.86 -18.37 5.83
CA GLU A 24 14.80 -19.56 6.68
C GLU A 24 13.61 -20.45 6.32
N LYS A 25 13.91 -21.65 5.81
CA LYS A 25 12.92 -22.63 5.32
C LYS A 25 12.16 -23.40 6.42
N LYS A 26 12.48 -23.17 7.70
CA LYS A 26 11.98 -24.02 8.81
C LYS A 26 10.72 -23.49 9.50
N SER A 27 10.42 -22.21 9.35
CA SER A 27 9.24 -21.57 9.95
C SER A 27 8.08 -21.51 8.95
N ASN A 28 6.86 -21.71 9.43
CA ASN A 28 5.66 -21.43 8.64
C ASN A 28 5.60 -19.91 8.36
N PRO A 29 5.46 -19.47 7.09
CA PRO A 29 5.42 -18.06 6.73
C PRO A 29 4.37 -17.24 7.48
N ALA A 30 3.18 -17.82 7.66
CA ALA A 30 2.11 -17.18 8.41
C ALA A 30 2.55 -16.91 9.85
N VAL A 31 3.02 -17.95 10.56
CA VAL A 31 3.44 -17.84 11.97
C VAL A 31 4.59 -16.83 12.16
N TYR A 32 5.56 -16.82 11.24
CA TYR A 32 6.69 -15.90 11.31
C TYR A 32 6.25 -14.45 11.15
N TRP A 33 5.49 -14.15 10.09
CA TRP A 33 5.06 -12.80 9.79
C TRP A 33 4.01 -12.30 10.79
N SER A 34 3.11 -13.17 11.25
CA SER A 34 2.16 -12.84 12.33
C SER A 34 2.89 -12.31 13.56
N LYS A 35 3.94 -13.02 14.00
CA LYS A 35 4.73 -12.62 15.17
C LYS A 35 5.51 -11.32 14.93
N ARG A 36 6.06 -11.15 13.73
CA ARG A 36 6.91 -9.99 13.40
C ARG A 36 6.11 -8.70 13.22
N LEU A 37 4.92 -8.80 12.62
CA LEU A 37 4.04 -7.67 12.34
C LEU A 37 3.02 -7.42 13.45
N GLY A 38 2.86 -8.34 14.40
CA GLY A 38 1.81 -8.25 15.42
C GLY A 38 0.40 -8.48 14.86
N LEU A 39 0.29 -9.15 13.72
CA LEU A 39 -0.96 -9.43 13.01
C LEU A 39 -1.34 -10.89 13.13
N ASP A 40 -2.63 -11.22 12.99
CA ASP A 40 -3.07 -12.60 12.88
C ASP A 40 -3.18 -13.00 11.39
N LEU A 41 -2.08 -13.51 10.84
CA LEU A 41 -1.97 -13.96 9.46
C LEU A 41 -2.08 -15.48 9.34
N THR A 42 -2.71 -15.92 8.26
CA THR A 42 -2.93 -17.33 7.91
C THR A 42 -2.56 -17.58 6.45
N MET A 43 -2.24 -18.83 6.11
CA MET A 43 -2.03 -19.20 4.71
C MET A 43 -3.38 -19.13 3.97
N PRO A 44 -3.43 -18.53 2.77
CA PRO A 44 -4.63 -18.47 1.95
C PRO A 44 -5.14 -19.87 1.61
N GLU A 45 -6.46 -20.07 1.73
CA GLU A 45 -7.13 -21.26 1.22
C GLU A 45 -7.52 -21.08 -0.24
N GLY A 46 -7.36 -22.12 -1.08
CA GLY A 46 -7.93 -22.20 -2.43
C GLY A 46 -7.83 -20.92 -3.28
N ASN A 47 -8.92 -20.57 -3.98
CA ASN A 47 -9.08 -19.33 -4.77
C ASN A 47 -9.04 -18.10 -3.87
N SER A 48 -7.88 -17.78 -3.32
CA SER A 48 -7.69 -16.58 -2.53
C SER A 48 -7.64 -15.36 -3.41
N MET A 49 -8.34 -14.32 -2.96
CA MET A 49 -8.39 -13.01 -3.63
C MET A 49 -6.98 -12.41 -3.72
N GLU A 50 -6.79 -11.54 -4.72
CA GLU A 50 -5.54 -10.79 -4.85
C GLU A 50 -5.24 -10.01 -3.55
N PRO A 51 -3.95 -9.84 -3.20
CA PRO A 51 -3.58 -9.13 -1.99
C PRO A 51 -3.98 -7.66 -2.10
N THR A 52 -4.58 -7.15 -1.04
CA THR A 52 -4.82 -5.72 -0.86
C THR A 52 -3.51 -4.96 -0.66
N TYR A 53 -2.49 -5.59 -0.04
CA TYR A 53 -1.15 -5.00 0.09
C TYR A 53 -0.10 -5.78 -0.70
N ASN A 54 0.61 -5.09 -1.59
CA ASN A 54 1.74 -5.64 -2.34
C ASN A 54 3.06 -5.02 -1.87
N HIS A 55 3.86 -5.82 -1.15
CA HIS A 55 5.23 -5.41 -0.84
C HIS A 55 6.11 -5.40 -2.10
N ARG A 56 6.94 -4.36 -2.26
CA ARG A 56 7.82 -4.17 -3.43
C ARG A 56 9.31 -4.37 -3.14
N ASP A 57 9.71 -4.39 -1.87
CA ASP A 57 11.11 -4.47 -1.44
C ASP A 57 11.50 -5.86 -0.93
N ASN A 58 12.77 -6.05 -0.55
CA ASN A 58 13.22 -7.29 0.11
C ASN A 58 13.34 -7.13 1.63
N GLU A 59 13.29 -5.90 2.12
CA GLU A 59 13.42 -5.56 3.53
C GLU A 59 12.10 -5.00 4.05
N ILE A 60 11.63 -5.57 5.15
CA ILE A 60 10.41 -5.12 5.83
C ILE A 60 10.79 -4.42 7.12
N ASP A 61 10.39 -3.15 7.21
CA ASP A 61 10.13 -2.47 8.47
C ASP A 61 8.74 -2.92 8.99
N PRO A 62 8.68 -3.65 10.12
CA PRO A 62 7.43 -4.18 10.64
C PRO A 62 6.42 -3.10 11.03
N GLU A 63 6.88 -1.95 11.53
CA GLU A 63 5.99 -0.87 11.97
C GLU A 63 5.34 -0.19 10.75
N VAL A 64 6.14 0.06 9.71
CA VAL A 64 5.64 0.61 8.45
C VAL A 64 4.65 -0.34 7.79
N VAL A 65 4.98 -1.63 7.70
CA VAL A 65 4.09 -2.62 7.06
C VAL A 65 2.81 -2.82 7.88
N HIS A 66 2.90 -2.89 9.21
CA HIS A 66 1.73 -2.95 10.08
C HIS A 66 0.83 -1.72 9.88
N ASN A 67 1.39 -0.52 9.91
CA ASN A 67 0.63 0.71 9.69
C ASN A 67 0.05 0.78 8.28
N ARG A 68 0.76 0.35 7.24
CA ARG A 68 0.22 0.30 5.89
C ARG A 68 -0.92 -0.70 5.75
N ILE A 69 -0.79 -1.88 6.33
CA ILE A 69 -1.87 -2.89 6.32
C ILE A 69 -3.10 -2.36 7.06
N LEU A 70 -2.93 -1.71 8.22
CA LEU A 70 -4.05 -1.12 8.96
C LEU A 70 -4.66 0.10 8.27
N ASN A 71 -3.86 0.85 7.52
CA ASN A 71 -4.29 2.03 6.77
C ASN A 71 -4.51 1.73 5.29
N LEU A 72 -4.77 0.47 4.91
CA LEU A 72 -5.06 0.06 3.53
C LEU A 72 -6.28 0.78 2.95
N GLU A 73 -7.21 1.27 3.79
CA GLU A 73 -8.32 2.12 3.36
C GLU A 73 -7.93 3.59 3.11
N LYS A 74 -6.67 4.00 3.39
CA LYS A 74 -6.21 5.41 3.32
C LYS A 74 -5.09 5.69 2.32
N GLU A 75 -4.26 4.72 1.94
CA GLU A 75 -3.30 4.91 0.83
C GLU A 75 -4.02 4.59 -0.50
N SER A 76 -4.86 5.51 -0.99
CA SER A 76 -5.00 5.60 -2.45
C SER A 76 -3.74 6.26 -2.98
N ASP A 77 -2.83 5.42 -3.48
CA ASP A 77 -1.63 5.75 -4.27
C ASP A 77 -1.98 6.43 -5.62
N GLU A 78 -3.14 7.07 -5.71
CA GLU A 78 -3.59 7.82 -6.88
C GLU A 78 -3.02 9.23 -6.79
N SER A 79 -1.78 9.38 -7.23
CA SER A 79 -1.24 10.69 -7.58
C SER A 79 -1.86 11.14 -8.91
N HIS A 80 -2.59 12.24 -8.94
CA HIS A 80 -3.15 12.81 -10.17
C HIS A 80 -2.25 13.93 -10.67
N VAL A 81 -1.95 13.93 -11.97
CA VAL A 81 -1.29 15.05 -12.61
C VAL A 81 -2.37 16.04 -13.07
N VAL A 82 -2.39 17.21 -12.45
CA VAL A 82 -3.40 18.25 -12.68
C VAL A 82 -2.71 19.52 -13.15
N ALA A 83 -3.27 20.15 -14.18
CA ALA A 83 -2.84 21.47 -14.59
C ALA A 83 -3.45 22.52 -13.66
N CYS A 84 -2.61 23.42 -13.13
CA CYS A 84 -3.09 24.54 -12.35
C CYS A 84 -3.98 25.46 -13.22
N PRO A 85 -5.19 25.82 -12.78
CA PRO A 85 -6.10 26.66 -13.57
C PRO A 85 -5.62 28.11 -13.75
N TYR A 86 -4.57 28.52 -13.03
CA TYR A 86 -4.06 29.89 -13.04
C TYR A 86 -2.76 30.08 -13.83
N CYS A 87 -1.93 29.05 -13.92
CA CYS A 87 -0.63 29.12 -14.58
C CYS A 87 -0.36 27.99 -15.58
N ASP A 88 -1.30 27.06 -15.78
CA ASP A 88 -1.19 25.89 -16.66
C ASP A 88 -0.02 24.94 -16.33
N GLU A 89 0.70 25.16 -15.22
CA GLU A 89 1.75 24.27 -14.73
C GLU A 89 1.15 22.97 -14.23
N HIS A 90 1.79 21.85 -14.55
CA HIS A 90 1.33 20.52 -14.16
C HIS A 90 1.92 20.16 -12.81
N LEU A 91 1.06 19.85 -11.84
CA LEU A 91 1.44 19.41 -10.52
C LEU A 91 0.84 18.05 -10.18
N SER A 92 1.61 17.27 -9.43
CA SER A 92 1.16 16.01 -8.86
C SER A 92 0.49 16.28 -7.52
N ILE A 93 -0.81 16.00 -7.44
CA ILE A 93 -1.58 16.05 -6.20
C ILE A 93 -1.78 14.63 -5.69
N GLU A 94 -1.67 14.45 -4.37
CA GLU A 94 -1.81 13.17 -3.69
C GLU A 94 -3.18 13.13 -2.99
N SER A 95 -3.84 11.98 -3.03
CA SER A 95 -5.06 11.74 -2.25
C SER A 95 -4.75 11.79 -0.73
N PRO A 96 -5.68 12.27 0.12
CA PRO A 96 -7.06 12.67 -0.17
C PRO A 96 -7.18 14.06 -0.82
N PHE A 97 -8.03 14.15 -1.86
CA PHE A 97 -8.31 15.40 -2.59
C PHE A 97 -9.19 16.39 -1.81
N ASP A 98 -9.60 16.06 -0.59
CA ASP A 98 -10.51 16.84 0.27
C ASP A 98 -9.89 18.13 0.86
N VAL A 99 -8.76 18.59 0.32
CA VAL A 99 -8.04 19.79 0.77
C VAL A 99 -7.74 20.70 -0.43
N ALA A 100 -7.90 22.01 -0.22
CA ALA A 100 -7.51 23.02 -1.19
C ALA A 100 -6.03 22.83 -1.57
N ASN A 101 -5.76 22.61 -2.86
CA ASN A 101 -4.43 22.40 -3.40
C ASN A 101 -3.79 23.75 -3.70
N VAL A 102 -2.58 23.98 -3.19
CA VAL A 102 -1.84 25.22 -3.46
C VAL A 102 -0.83 24.96 -4.56
N CYS A 103 -0.94 25.71 -5.67
CA CYS A 103 0.05 25.62 -6.73
C CYS A 103 1.40 26.22 -6.27
N PRO A 104 2.52 25.48 -6.34
CA PRO A 104 3.84 25.97 -5.90
C PRO A 104 4.45 27.03 -6.83
N TYR A 105 3.87 27.24 -8.02
CA TYR A 105 4.41 28.17 -9.02
C TYR A 105 3.74 29.55 -8.98
N CYS A 106 2.47 29.61 -8.59
CA CYS A 106 1.69 30.85 -8.57
C CYS A 106 0.99 31.11 -7.23
N ASP A 107 1.27 30.31 -6.21
CA ASP A 107 0.69 30.37 -4.85
C ASP A 107 -0.85 30.44 -4.85
N SER A 108 -1.48 29.93 -5.91
CA SER A 108 -2.92 29.98 -6.09
C SER A 108 -3.55 28.70 -5.57
N GLU A 109 -4.59 28.84 -4.76
CA GLU A 109 -5.37 27.73 -4.21
C GLU A 109 -6.42 27.29 -5.23
N PHE A 110 -6.58 25.98 -5.43
CA PHE A 110 -7.60 25.41 -6.29
C PHE A 110 -8.14 24.09 -5.71
N GLU A 111 -9.39 23.80 -6.02
CA GLU A 111 -10.04 22.55 -5.66
C GLU A 111 -9.89 21.55 -6.81
N TYR A 112 -9.62 20.29 -6.48
CA TYR A 112 -9.59 19.20 -7.44
C TYR A 112 -10.59 18.14 -7.00
N GLU A 113 -11.62 17.94 -7.82
CA GLU A 113 -12.54 16.81 -7.71
C GLU A 113 -12.22 15.85 -8.88
N PRO A 114 -11.91 14.57 -8.63
CA PRO A 114 -11.59 13.59 -9.69
C PRO A 114 -12.79 13.24 -10.58
#